data_AF-E1ZM82-F1
#
_entry.id   AF-E1ZM82-F1
#
_cell.length_a   1.000
_cell.length_b   1.000
_cell.length_c   1.000
_cell.angle_alpha   90.00
_cell.angle_beta   90.00
_cell.angle_gamma   90.00
#
_symmetry.space_group_name_H-M   'P 1'
#
loop_
_entity.id
_entity.type
_entity.pdbx_description
1 polymer ?
#
loop_
_entity_poly.entity_id
_entity_poly.type
_entity_poly.pdbx_seq_one_letter_code
_entity_poly.pdbx_strand_id
1 'polypeptide(L)' 'MSQQVGGTTRKISDSSCSEAYANSLKCLDKNKYDKAKCKDAFDAYKKCKKDQASCL' A
#
# COMPACT_ATOMS: atom_id res chain seq x y z
N MET A 1 17.73 -7.13 -3.23
CA MET A 1 16.90 -6.30 -2.33
C MET A 1 16.04 -5.43 -3.23
N SER A 2 14.75 -5.29 -2.92
CA SER A 2 13.70 -4.58 -3.69
C SER A 2 13.12 -5.35 -4.89
N GLN A 3 11.88 -5.82 -4.69
CA GLN A 3 11.08 -6.48 -5.71
C GLN A 3 10.58 -5.43 -6.70
N GLN A 4 11.21 -5.34 -7.87
CA GLN A 4 10.65 -4.70 -9.05
C GLN A 4 9.94 -5.77 -9.87
N VAL A 5 8.60 -5.75 -9.87
CA VAL A 5 7.80 -6.51 -10.83
C VAL A 5 7.40 -5.57 -11.96
N GLY A 6 8.06 -5.71 -13.10
CA GLY A 6 7.63 -5.12 -14.36
C GLY A 6 6.51 -5.94 -15.01
N GLY A 7 5.55 -5.28 -15.66
CA GLY A 7 4.60 -5.94 -16.58
C GLY A 7 3.21 -5.32 -16.65
N THR A 8 3.04 -4.40 -17.59
CA THR A 8 1.82 -4.08 -18.39
C THR A 8 0.47 -4.66 -17.93
N THR A 9 -0.31 -3.89 -17.17
CA THR A 9 -1.79 -3.81 -17.28
C THR A 9 -2.23 -2.54 -16.56
N ARG A 10 -2.64 -1.53 -17.33
CA ARG A 10 -3.20 -0.28 -16.83
C ARG A 10 -4.33 -0.60 -15.83
N LYS A 11 -4.30 0.07 -14.68
CA LYS A 11 -5.41 0.40 -13.75
C LYS A 11 -5.40 -0.18 -12.32
N ILE A 12 -4.62 -1.21 -11.98
CA ILE A 12 -4.44 -1.61 -10.54
C ILE A 12 -2.96 -1.86 -10.19
N SER A 13 -2.18 -2.35 -11.16
CA SER A 13 -0.72 -2.53 -11.04
C SER A 13 0.08 -1.22 -11.03
N ASP A 14 -0.58 -0.09 -11.28
CA ASP A 14 0.01 1.25 -11.46
C ASP A 14 -0.23 2.19 -10.26
N SER A 15 -0.93 1.73 -9.22
CA SER A 15 -0.92 2.48 -7.96
C SER A 15 0.40 2.19 -7.26
N SER A 16 1.26 3.21 -7.19
CA SER A 16 2.45 3.25 -6.31
C SER A 16 2.15 2.88 -4.84
N CYS A 17 0.86 2.79 -4.50
CA CYS A 17 0.30 2.39 -3.22
C CYS A 17 0.09 0.89 -3.01
N SER A 18 0.16 0.04 -4.05
CA SER A 18 -0.12 -1.39 -3.93
C SER A 18 0.87 -2.08 -2.99
N GLU A 19 2.13 -1.64 -2.98
CA GLU A 19 3.12 -2.09 -2.00
C GLU A 19 2.78 -1.64 -0.57
N ALA A 20 2.37 -0.38 -0.38
CA ALA A 20 1.95 0.13 0.93
C ALA A 20 0.71 -0.62 1.47
N TYR A 21 -0.22 -0.97 0.60
CA TYR A 21 -1.37 -1.81 0.95
C TYR A 21 -0.96 -3.22 1.36
N ALA A 22 -0.11 -3.88 0.55
CA ALA A 22 0.41 -5.21 0.87
C ALA A 22 1.19 -5.22 2.19
N ASN A 23 1.92 -4.14 2.50
CA ASN A 23 2.66 -3.98 3.75
C ASN A 23 1.71 -3.79 4.95
N SER A 24 0.63 -3.02 4.77
CA SER A 24 -0.43 -2.87 5.77
C SER A 24 -1.10 -4.19 6.11
N LEU A 25 -1.38 -5.02 5.09
CA LEU A 25 -1.94 -6.35 5.28
C LEU A 25 -0.97 -7.30 5.98
N LYS A 26 0.32 -7.30 5.61
CA LYS A 26 1.36 -8.07 6.30
C LYS A 26 1.50 -7.66 7.77
N CYS A 27 1.38 -6.38 8.07
CA CYS A 27 1.39 -5.90 9.45
C CYS A 27 0.20 -6.46 10.23
N LEU A 28 -1.01 -6.43 9.67
CA LEU A 28 -2.19 -6.99 10.31
C LEU A 28 -2.03 -8.49 10.57
N ASP A 29 -1.59 -9.25 9.59
CA ASP A 29 -1.38 -10.71 9.71
C ASP A 29 -0.45 -11.05 10.90
N LYS A 30 0.67 -10.33 11.00
CA LYS A 30 1.63 -10.48 12.11
C LYS A 30 1.09 -10.05 13.47
N ASN A 31 0.20 -9.07 13.51
CA ASN A 31 -0.30 -8.47 14.74
C ASN A 31 -1.73 -8.92 15.07
N LYS A 32 -2.20 -10.08 14.57
CA LYS A 32 -3.58 -10.57 14.83
C LYS A 32 -4.67 -9.55 14.46
N TYR A 33 -4.47 -8.86 13.34
CA TYR A 33 -5.34 -7.79 12.83
C TYR A 33 -5.45 -6.57 13.76
N ASP A 34 -4.45 -6.33 14.61
CA ASP A 34 -4.34 -5.12 15.41
C ASP A 34 -4.04 -3.90 14.54
N LYS A 35 -5.10 -3.13 14.26
CA LYS A 35 -5.02 -1.90 13.48
C LYS A 35 -4.28 -0.77 14.20
N ALA A 36 -4.21 -0.79 15.53
CA ALA A 36 -3.54 0.25 16.30
C ALA A 36 -2.03 0.19 16.05
N LYS A 37 -1.45 -1.01 16.00
CA LYS A 37 -0.04 -1.24 15.65
C LYS A 37 0.29 -0.97 14.18
N CYS A 38 -0.68 -1.17 13.30
CA CYS A 38 -0.47 -1.02 11.85
C CYS A 38 -0.96 0.31 11.28
N LYS A 39 -1.32 1.26 12.15
CA LYS A 39 -1.88 2.56 11.76
C LYS A 39 -0.98 3.32 10.79
N ASP A 40 0.33 3.26 10.99
CA ASP A 40 1.34 3.94 10.17
C ASP A 40 1.38 3.39 8.72
N ALA A 41 1.32 2.06 8.57
CA ALA A 41 1.28 1.41 7.26
C ALA A 41 0.00 1.79 6.48
N PHE A 42 -1.14 1.84 7.17
CA PHE A 42 -2.40 2.30 6.59
C PHE A 42 -2.40 3.79 6.26
N ASP A 43 -1.72 4.62 7.06
CA ASP A 43 -1.59 6.05 6.81
C ASP A 43 -0.75 6.30 5.55
N ALA A 44 0.36 5.57 5.37
CA ALA A 44 1.17 5.61 4.16
C ALA A 44 0.35 5.23 2.90
N TYR A 45 -0.47 4.18 2.97
CA TYR A 45 -1.38 3.79 1.89
C TYR A 45 -2.44 4.88 1.60
N LYS A 46 -3.04 5.46 2.65
CA LYS A 46 -4.01 6.56 2.48
C LYS A 46 -3.38 7.80 1.90
N LYS A 47 -2.18 8.17 2.35
CA LYS A 47 -1.43 9.33 1.89
C LYS A 47 -1.11 9.18 0.42
N CYS A 48 -0.59 8.04 -0.01
CA CYS A 48 -0.29 7.83 -1.42
C CYS A 48 -1.58 7.72 -2.29
N LYS A 49 -2.70 7.17 -1.77
CA LYS A 49 -3.99 7.24 -2.48
C LYS A 49 -4.51 8.66 -2.62
N LYS A 50 -4.32 9.48 -1.59
CA LYS A 50 -4.72 10.89 -1.59
C LYS A 50 -3.86 11.71 -2.55
N ASP A 51 -2.56 11.44 -2.61
CA ASP A 51 -1.63 12.01 -3.59
C ASP A 51 -2.02 11.62 -5.02
N GLN A 52 -2.31 10.33 -5.25
CA GLN A 52 -2.79 9.81 -6.52
C GLN A 52 -4.15 10.40 -6.93
N ALA A 53 -5.05 10.63 -5.97
CA ALA A 53 -6.34 11.28 -6.20
C ALA A 53 -6.23 12.81 -6.35
N SER A 54 -5.15 13.42 -5.85
CA SER A 54 -4.85 14.86 -5.99
C SER A 54 -4.09 15.19 -7.28
N CYS A 55 -3.63 14.17 -8.01
CA CYS A 55 -2.99 14.29 -9.33
C CYS A 55 -3.98 14.01 -10.48
N LEU A 56 -5.29 14.09 -10.20
CA LEU A 56 -6.40 14.00 -11.14
C LEU A 56 -7.16 15.32 -11.16
#